data_AF-A0A0L6Z7S6-F1
#
_entry.id   AF-A0A0L6Z7S6-F1
#
_cell.length_a   1.000
_cell.length_b   1.000
_cell.length_c   1.000
_cell.angle_alpha   90.00
_cell.angle_beta   90.00
_cell.angle_gamma   90.00
#
_symmetry.space_group_name_H-M   'P 1'
#
loop_
_entity.id
_entity.type
_entity.pdbx_description
1 polymer ?
#
loop_
_entity_poly.entity_id
_entity_poly.type
_entity_poly.pdbx_seq_one_letter_code
_entity_poly.pdbx_strand_id
1 'polypeptide(L)'
;METWEFYFMMGTGIYLTLLGGLMYKGHKKYASSAVGIYNIIMGILSIIAGIIGKNIGTIGEKIFFSFMVLLMVSFIGFSILNLLTKKR
;
A
#
# COMPACT_ATOMS: atom_id res chain seq x y z
N MET A 1 -14.05 9.93 8.34
CA MET A 1 -13.71 9.15 7.14
C MET A 1 -14.98 8.81 6.41
N GLU A 2 -15.09 9.27 5.17
CA GLU A 2 -16.24 9.01 4.31
C GLU A 2 -16.30 7.53 3.92
N THR A 3 -17.48 7.08 3.50
CA THR A 3 -17.68 5.65 3.18
C THR A 3 -16.81 5.20 2.01
N TRP A 4 -16.57 6.05 1.02
CA TRP A 4 -15.71 5.72 -0.13
C TRP A 4 -14.23 5.65 0.26
N GLU A 5 -13.75 6.51 1.19
CA GLU A 5 -12.39 6.47 1.72
C GLU A 5 -12.14 5.13 2.42
N PHE A 6 -13.11 4.68 3.21
CA PHE A 6 -13.06 3.36 3.84
C PHE A 6 -12.95 2.23 2.82
N TYR A 7 -13.82 2.20 1.80
CA TYR A 7 -13.77 1.17 0.77
C TYR A 7 -12.46 1.21 -0.03
N PHE A 8 -11.94 2.40 -0.29
CA PHE A 8 -10.64 2.57 -0.92
C PHE A 8 -9.53 1.96 -0.05
N MET A 9 -9.48 2.26 1.24
CA MET A 9 -8.45 1.71 2.14
C MET A 9 -8.55 0.18 2.26
N MET A 10 -9.77 -0.36 2.34
CA MET A 10 -9.98 -1.81 2.38
C MET A 10 -9.57 -2.47 1.06
N GLY A 11 -10.01 -1.93 -0.08
CA GLY A 11 -9.71 -2.47 -1.41
C GLY A 11 -8.21 -2.41 -1.71
N THR A 12 -7.57 -1.27 -1.44
CA THR A 12 -6.14 -1.08 -1.63
C THR A 12 -5.34 -2.00 -0.68
N GLY A 13 -5.81 -2.15 0.55
CA GLY A 13 -5.19 -3.04 1.54
C GLY A 13 -5.20 -4.51 1.12
N ILE A 14 -6.35 -5.00 0.65
CA ILE A 14 -6.48 -6.37 0.12
C ILE A 14 -5.60 -6.53 -1.12
N TYR A 15 -5.64 -5.58 -2.05
CA TYR A 15 -4.86 -5.61 -3.28
C TYR A 15 -3.36 -5.69 -2.99
N LEU A 16 -2.83 -4.81 -2.14
CA LEU A 16 -1.40 -4.77 -1.79
C LEU A 16 -0.96 -6.04 -1.07
N THR A 17 -1.81 -6.59 -0.19
CA THR A 17 -1.52 -7.85 0.53
C THR A 17 -1.41 -9.03 -0.44
N LEU A 18 -2.37 -9.14 -1.38
CA LEU A 18 -2.35 -10.20 -2.40
C LEU A 18 -1.17 -10.06 -3.35
N LEU A 19 -0.95 -8.85 -3.88
CA LEU A 19 0.18 -8.56 -4.76
C LEU A 19 1.50 -8.86 -4.06
N GLY A 20 1.66 -8.41 -2.83
CA GLY A 20 2.85 -8.66 -2.03
C GLY A 20 3.08 -10.15 -1.75
N GLY A 21 2.03 -10.92 -1.48
CA GLY A 21 2.10 -12.37 -1.33
C GLY A 21 2.55 -13.09 -2.61
N LEU A 22 2.03 -12.69 -3.77
CA LEU A 22 2.46 -13.22 -5.08
C LEU A 22 3.92 -12.92 -5.38
N MET A 23 4.38 -11.71 -5.02
CA MET A 23 5.77 -11.27 -5.17
C MET A 23 6.72 -12.02 -4.22
N TYR A 24 6.32 -12.19 -2.95
CA TYR A 24 7.10 -12.92 -1.96
C TYR A 24 7.33 -14.38 -2.37
N LYS A 25 6.30 -15.03 -2.92
CA LYS A 25 6.37 -16.43 -3.40
C LYS A 25 7.28 -16.63 -4.63
N GLY A 26 7.91 -15.56 -5.13
CA GLY A 26 9.02 -15.67 -6.08
C GLY A 26 8.61 -15.99 -7.52
N HIS A 27 7.39 -15.63 -7.94
CA HIS A 27 7.07 -15.65 -9.36
C HIS A 27 8.02 -14.67 -10.08
N LYS A 28 8.99 -15.20 -10.85
CA LYS A 28 10.05 -14.50 -11.62
C LYS A 28 9.60 -13.30 -12.48
N LYS A 29 8.29 -13.08 -12.58
CA LYS A 29 7.62 -12.01 -13.31
C LYS A 29 7.39 -10.75 -12.48
N TYR A 30 7.46 -10.83 -11.15
CA TYR A 30 7.18 -9.71 -10.25
C TYR A 30 8.45 -9.32 -9.48
N ALA A 31 8.57 -8.03 -9.12
CA ALA A 31 9.74 -7.43 -8.48
C ALA A 31 10.21 -8.17 -7.19
N SER A 32 11.43 -7.85 -6.75
CA SER A 32 12.13 -8.43 -5.59
C SER A 32 11.22 -8.80 -4.41
N SER A 33 11.51 -9.93 -3.75
CA SER A 33 10.81 -10.39 -2.53
C SER A 33 10.73 -9.30 -1.45
N ALA A 34 11.70 -8.38 -1.39
CA ALA A 34 11.68 -7.23 -0.50
C ALA A 34 10.52 -6.26 -0.79
N VAL A 35 10.22 -6.01 -2.07
CA VAL A 35 9.06 -5.21 -2.50
C VAL A 35 7.76 -5.97 -2.20
N GLY A 36 7.78 -7.30 -2.31
CA GLY A 36 6.66 -8.14 -1.90
C GLY A 36 6.31 -7.98 -0.41
N ILE A 37 7.31 -8.10 0.47
CA ILE A 37 7.13 -7.90 1.92
C ILE A 37 6.65 -6.49 2.22
N TYR A 38 7.22 -5.47 1.56
CA TYR A 38 6.77 -4.09 1.69
C TYR A 38 5.27 -3.94 1.38
N ASN A 39 4.83 -4.50 0.25
CA ASN A 39 3.42 -4.45 -0.15
C ASN A 39 2.50 -5.19 0.84
N ILE A 40 2.94 -6.30 1.43
CA ILE A 40 2.18 -6.99 2.49
C ILE A 40 1.99 -6.07 3.71
N ILE A 41 3.08 -5.47 4.19
CA ILE A 41 3.04 -4.56 5.36
C ILE A 41 2.12 -3.38 5.08
N MET A 42 2.27 -2.76 3.91
CA MET A 42 1.43 -1.64 3.47
C MET A 42 -0.04 -2.03 3.33
N GLY A 43 -0.31 -3.24 2.85
CA GLY A 43 -1.67 -3.76 2.73
C GLY A 43 -2.34 -3.94 4.10
N ILE A 44 -1.63 -4.55 5.06
CA ILE A 44 -2.12 -4.71 6.44
C ILE A 44 -2.35 -3.36 7.10
N LEU A 45 -1.41 -2.42 6.96
CA LEU A 45 -1.55 -1.05 7.49
C LEU A 45 -2.78 -0.35 6.93
N SER A 46 -3.05 -0.49 5.62
CA SER A 46 -4.24 0.07 4.98
C SER A 46 -5.54 -0.45 5.60
N ILE A 47 -5.63 -1.76 5.84
CA ILE A 47 -6.81 -2.39 6.43
C ILE A 47 -7.02 -1.89 7.86
N ILE A 48 -5.96 -1.90 8.67
CA ILE A 48 -6.02 -1.43 10.07
C ILE A 48 -6.42 0.04 10.12
N ALA A 49 -5.78 0.88 9.29
CA ALA A 49 -6.06 2.30 9.21
C ALA A 49 -7.49 2.58 8.73
N GLY A 50 -8.02 1.80 7.79
CA GLY A 50 -9.42 1.88 7.37
C GLY A 50 -10.39 1.51 8.49
N ILE A 51 -10.13 0.44 9.26
CA ILE A 51 -10.96 0.05 10.41
C ILE A 51 -10.93 1.13 11.50
N ILE A 52 -9.74 1.60 11.88
CA ILE A 52 -9.56 2.63 12.91
C ILE A 52 -10.20 3.94 12.46
N GLY A 53 -9.95 4.38 11.22
CA GLY A 53 -10.46 5.63 10.68
C GLY A 53 -11.98 5.68 10.56
N LYS A 54 -12.63 4.52 10.42
CA LYS A 54 -14.10 4.42 10.39
C LYS A 54 -14.70 4.55 11.79
N ASN A 55 -13.99 4.05 12.80
CA ASN A 55 -14.45 4.09 14.19
C ASN A 55 -14.09 5.40 14.91
N ILE A 56 -13.08 6.14 14.42
CA ILE A 56 -12.59 7.39 15.00
C ILE A 56 -12.86 8.54 14.03
N GLY A 57 -14.09 9.07 14.08
CA GLY A 57 -14.67 10.00 13.09
C GLY A 57 -13.72 11.09 12.55
N THR A 58 -13.35 12.07 13.39
CA THR A 58 -12.57 13.27 12.98
C THR A 58 -11.10 12.98 12.67
N ILE A 59 -10.57 11.84 13.10
CA ILE A 59 -9.18 11.45 12.86
C ILE A 59 -9.07 10.61 11.58
N GLY A 60 -10.17 10.00 11.13
CA GLY A 60 -10.19 9.13 9.96
C GLY A 60 -9.74 9.79 8.66
N GLU A 61 -10.13 11.04 8.39
CA GLU A 61 -9.67 11.78 7.19
C GLU A 61 -8.16 12.05 7.23
N LYS A 62 -7.61 12.37 8.42
CA LYS A 62 -6.18 12.57 8.60
C LYS A 62 -5.39 11.28 8.39
N ILE A 63 -5.93 10.15 8.87
CA ILE A 63 -5.36 8.82 8.65
C ILE A 63 -5.36 8.49 7.15
N PHE A 64 -6.49 8.69 6.47
CA PHE A 64 -6.61 8.47 5.04
C PHE A 64 -5.61 9.32 4.25
N PHE A 65 -5.54 10.63 4.53
CA PHE A 65 -4.61 11.54 3.85
C PHE A 65 -3.15 11.14 4.07
N SER A 66 -2.78 10.81 5.31
CA SER A 66 -1.41 10.36 5.64
C SER A 66 -1.05 9.07 4.91
N PHE A 67 -2.00 8.14 4.81
CA PHE A 67 -1.82 6.89 4.07
C PHE A 67 -1.66 7.13 2.57
N MET A 68 -2.47 8.01 1.98
CA MET A 68 -2.37 8.40 0.57
C MET A 68 -1.01 9.01 0.23
N VAL A 69 -0.51 9.91 1.07
CA VAL A 69 0.84 10.50 0.91
C VAL A 69 1.89 9.41 0.94
N LEU A 70 1.81 8.49 1.91
CA LEU A 70 2.77 7.40 2.05
C LEU A 70 2.76 6.46 0.84
N LEU A 71 1.57 6.12 0.32
CA LEU A 71 1.39 5.37 -0.92
C LEU A 71 2.03 6.08 -2.13
N MET A 72 1.81 7.38 -2.26
CA MET A 72 2.33 8.16 -3.36
C MET A 72 3.86 8.24 -3.32
N VAL A 73 4.44 8.48 -2.15
CA VAL A 73 5.90 8.48 -1.93
C VAL A 73 6.49 7.11 -2.26
N SER A 74 5.83 6.03 -1.85
CA SER A 74 6.24 4.66 -2.17
C SER A 74 6.27 4.41 -3.67
N PHE A 75 5.22 4.83 -4.37
CA PHE A 75 5.09 4.64 -5.81
C PHE A 75 6.16 5.42 -6.58
N ILE A 76 6.41 6.67 -6.19
CA ILE A 76 7.48 7.50 -6.76
C ILE A 76 8.84 6.86 -6.49
N GLY A 77 9.10 6.43 -5.25
CA GLY A 77 10.35 5.77 -4.87
C GLY A 77 10.63 4.52 -5.69
N PHE A 78 9.64 3.63 -5.85
CA PHE A 78 9.78 2.45 -6.70
C PHE A 78 9.95 2.80 -8.18
N SER A 79 9.26 3.82 -8.68
CA SER A 79 9.41 4.27 -10.07
C SER A 79 10.82 4.79 -10.35
N ILE A 80 11.39 5.58 -9.44
CA ILE A 80 12.76 6.07 -9.53
C ILE A 80 13.76 4.91 -9.45
N LEU A 81 13.62 4.00 -8.49
CA LEU A 81 14.49 2.82 -8.36
C LEU A 81 14.46 1.96 -9.62
N ASN A 82 13.29 1.78 -10.21
CA ASN A 82 13.12 1.02 -11.46
C ASN A 82 13.81 1.73 -12.65
N LEU A 83 13.69 3.06 -12.76
CA LEU A 83 14.40 3.83 -13.79
C LEU A 83 15.93 3.78 -13.63
N LEU A 84 16.43 3.83 -12.39
CA LEU A 84 17.87 3.76 -12.10
C LEU A 84 18.45 2.37 -12.38
N THR A 85 17.71 1.32 -12.05
CA THR A 85 18.15 -0.06 -12.30
C THR A 85 18.09 -0.45 -13.77
N LYS A 86 17.16 0.11 -14.56
CA LYS A 86 17.06 -0.15 -16.01
C LYS A 86 18.17 0.51 -16.85
N LYS A 87 18.93 1.46 -16.27
CA LYS A 87 20.08 2.13 -16.92
C LYS A 87 21.40 1.39 -16.72
N ARG A 88 21.44 0.35 -15.88
CA ARG A 88 22.57 -0.59 -15.75
C ARG A 88 22.30 -1.85 -16.55
#